data_AF-A0A7C3UG95-F1
#
_entry.id   AF-A0A7C3UG95-F1
#
_cell.length_a   1.000
_cell.length_b   1.000
_cell.length_c   1.000
_cell.angle_alpha   90.00
_cell.angle_beta   90.00
_cell.angle_gamma   90.00
#
_symmetry.space_group_name_H-M   'P 1'
#
loop_
_entity.id
_entity.type
_entity.pdbx_description
1 polymer ?
#
loop_
_entity_poly.entity_id
_entity_poly.type
_entity_poly.pdbx_seq_one_letter_code
_entity_poly.pdbx_strand_id
1 'polypeptide(L)' 'MGEAIRKLGQLDRELRSLPGRDCGVCGAPTCAALAEDIVMGRATRDACPYIAVGKESAT' A
#
# COMPACT_ATOMS: atom_id res chain seq x y z
N MET A 1 2.55 -1.79 25.00
CA MET A 1 2.16 -2.90 24.09
C MET A 1 1.28 -2.44 22.90
N GLY A 2 1.41 -1.20 22.40
CA GLY A 2 0.45 -0.64 21.43
C GLY A 2 0.98 -0.32 20.03
N GLU A 3 2.29 -0.26 19.81
CA GLU A 3 2.84 0.29 18.56
C GLU A 3 2.89 -0.72 17.42
N ALA A 4 3.12 -2.01 17.71
CA ALA A 4 3.15 -3.06 16.70
C ALA A 4 1.77 -3.25 16.02
N ILE A 5 0.68 -3.14 16.79
CA ILE A 5 -0.70 -3.26 16.29
C ILE A 5 -1.05 -2.09 15.35
N ARG A 6 -0.55 -0.89 15.66
CA ARG A 6 -0.82 0.32 14.85
C ARG A 6 -0.21 0.22 13.46
N LYS A 7 1.03 -0.30 13.37
CA LYS A 7 1.71 -0.50 12.08
C LYS A 7 1.01 -1.54 11.22
N LEU A 8 0.56 -2.65 11.81
CA LEU A 8 -0.24 -3.66 11.09
C LEU A 8 -1.53 -3.09 10.50
N GLY A 9 -2.24 -2.24 11.26
CA GLY A 9 -3.45 -1.58 10.75
C GLY A 9 -3.21 -0.56 9.65
N GLN A 10 -2.03 0.09 9.60
CA GLN A 10 -1.64 0.94 8.48
C GLN A 10 -1.31 0.10 7.23
N LEU A 11 -0.57 -1.00 7.43
CA LEU A 11 -0.21 -1.94 6.36
C LEU A 11 -1.46 -2.50 5.66
N ASP A 12 -2.43 -2.98 6.43
CA ASP A 12 -3.68 -3.55 5.90
C ASP A 12 -4.49 -2.49 5.11
N ARG A 13 -4.51 -1.24 5.56
CA ARG A 13 -5.17 -0.14 4.82
C ARG A 13 -4.49 0.17 3.50
N GLU A 14 -3.16 0.26 3.50
CA GLU A 14 -2.42 0.47 2.25
C GLU A 14 -2.62 -0.74 1.33
N LEU A 15 -2.45 -1.97 1.84
CA LEU A 15 -2.65 -3.21 1.08
C LEU A 15 -4.04 -3.33 0.45
N ARG A 16 -5.10 -2.91 1.16
CA ARG A 16 -6.47 -2.86 0.62
C ARG A 16 -6.68 -1.75 -0.42
N SER A 17 -5.86 -0.70 -0.38
CA SER A 17 -5.88 0.35 -1.40
C SER A 17 -5.12 -0.07 -2.66
N LEU A 18 -4.25 -1.08 -2.56
CA LEU A 18 -3.56 -1.66 -3.70
C LEU A 18 -4.48 -2.64 -4.46
N PRO A 19 -4.25 -2.85 -5.76
CA PRO A 19 -5.06 -3.75 -6.59
C PRO A 19 -4.89 -5.24 -6.27
N GLY A 20 -3.96 -5.63 -5.38
CA GLY A 20 -3.76 -7.03 -4.98
C GLY A 20 -3.37 -7.96 -6.13
N ARG A 21 -2.74 -7.43 -7.19
CA ARG A 21 -2.42 -8.18 -8.42
C ARG A 21 -1.02 -8.83 -8.40
N ASP A 22 -0.18 -8.46 -7.43
CA ASP A 22 1.19 -8.98 -7.25
C ASP A 22 2.02 -8.99 -8.55
N CYS A 23 1.83 -7.96 -9.38
CA CYS A 23 2.38 -7.90 -10.73
C CYS A 23 3.85 -7.46 -10.81
N GLY A 24 4.46 -7.03 -9.70
CA GLY A 24 5.88 -6.65 -9.66
C GLY A 24 6.27 -5.36 -10.38
N VAL A 25 5.36 -4.69 -11.08
CA VAL A 25 5.67 -3.53 -11.94
C VAL A 25 6.26 -2.33 -11.18
N CYS A 26 5.91 -2.21 -9.90
CA CYS A 26 6.35 -1.15 -9.00
C CYS A 26 7.75 -1.39 -8.41
N GLY A 27 8.38 -2.52 -8.71
CA GLY A 27 9.67 -2.94 -8.16
C GLY A 27 9.59 -3.78 -6.88
N ALA A 28 8.41 -3.95 -6.29
CA ALA A 28 8.19 -4.82 -5.14
C ALA A 28 7.70 -6.22 -5.57
N PRO A 29 8.12 -7.31 -4.90
CA PRO A 29 7.73 -8.68 -5.29
C PRO A 29 6.24 -8.98 -5.11
N THR A 30 5.56 -8.28 -4.20
CA THR A 30 4.12 -8.39 -3.94
C THR A 30 3.52 -7.02 -3.62
N CYS A 31 2.20 -6.89 -3.74
CA CYS A 31 1.46 -5.72 -3.27
C CYS A 31 1.63 -5.52 -1.76
N ALA A 32 1.71 -6.59 -0.97
CA ALA A 32 2.01 -6.51 0.46
C ALA A 32 3.37 -5.85 0.70
N ALA A 33 4.41 -6.28 -0.02
CA ALA A 33 5.75 -5.69 0.07
C ALA A 33 5.73 -4.19 -0.29
N LEU A 34 5.03 -3.80 -1.36
CA LEU A 34 4.87 -2.37 -1.70
C LEU A 34 4.16 -1.60 -0.58
N ALA A 35 3.09 -2.16 0.01
CA ALA A 35 2.38 -1.54 1.12
C ALA A 35 3.28 -1.38 2.36
N GLU A 36 4.16 -2.35 2.65
CA GLU A 36 5.16 -2.22 3.71
C GLU A 36 6.14 -1.10 3.42
N ASP A 37 6.65 -1.03 2.19
CA ASP A 37 7.57 0.03 1.77
C ASP A 37 6.91 1.41 1.86
N ILE A 38 5.61 1.52 1.57
CA ILE A 38 4.85 2.76 1.77
C ILE A 38 4.76 3.14 3.25
N VAL A 39 4.40 2.19 4.12
CA VAL A 39 4.32 2.44 5.58
C VAL A 39 5.69 2.76 6.19
N MET A 40 6.76 2.16 5.66
CA MET A 40 8.14 2.45 6.06
C MET A 40 8.71 3.73 5.42
N GLY A 41 8.00 4.37 4.49
CA GLY A 41 8.47 5.58 3.80
C GLY A 41 9.58 5.32 2.76
N ARG A 42 9.71 4.09 2.28
CA ARG A 42 10.66 3.67 1.22
C ARG A 42 10.06 3.79 -0.19
N ALA A 43 8.73 3.69 -0.30
CA ALA A 43 7.99 3.83 -1.55
C ALA A 43 6.74 4.69 -1.34
N THR A 44 6.10 5.08 -2.44
CA THR A 44 4.82 5.80 -2.43
C THR A 44 3.80 5.05 -3.29
N ARG A 45 2.52 5.36 -3.09
CA ARG A 45 1.40 4.77 -3.85
C ARG A 45 1.54 4.98 -5.36
N ASP A 46 2.17 6.08 -5.75
CA ASP A 46 2.44 6.44 -7.15
C ASP A 46 3.35 5.43 -7.87
N ALA A 47 4.17 4.68 -7.12
CA ALA A 47 4.99 3.62 -7.69
C ALA A 47 4.17 2.51 -8.35
N CYS A 48 2.89 2.35 -7.99
CA CYS A 48 2.00 1.40 -8.62
C CYS A 48 1.16 2.08 -9.72
N PRO A 49 1.41 1.82 -11.01
CA PRO A 49 0.65 2.41 -12.12
C PRO A 49 -0.80 1.89 -12.19
N TYR A 50 -1.12 0.86 -11.40
CA TYR A 50 -2.47 0.29 -11.29
C TYR A 50 -3.27 0.86 -10.11
N ILE A 51 -2.65 1.67 -9.24
CA ILE A 51 -3.41 2.47 -8.29
C ILE A 51 -4.05 3.60 -9.06
N ALA A 52 -5.31 3.39 -9.46
CA ALA A 52 -6.14 4.48 -9.93
C ALA A 52 -6.40 5.40 -8.73
N VAL A 53 -5.86 6.62 -8.77
CA VAL A 53 -6.40 7.76 -8.02
C VAL A 53 -7.87 7.87 -8.41
N GLY A 54 -8.74 7.26 -7.60
CA GLY A 54 -10.11 7.03 -8.02
C GLY A 54 -10.89 6.26 -6.97
N LYS A 55 -10.98 6.80 -5.76
CA LYS A 55 -12.22 7.41 -5.28
C LYS A 55 -11.90 8.36 -4.13
N GLU A 56 -11.80 9.63 -4.48
CA GLU A 56 -12.23 10.72 -3.61
C GLU A 56 -13.54 10.31 -2.92
N SER A 57 -13.46 10.01 -1.62
CA SER A 57 -14.64 9.83 -0.77
C SER A 57 -14.81 11.12 0.02
N ALA A 58 -15.51 12.09 -0.57
CA ALA A 58 -16.25 13.15 0.13
C ALA A 58 -17.08 13.94 -0.89
N THR A 59 -18.28 13.45 -1.18
CA THR A 59 -19.46 14.33 -1.27
C THR A 59 -20.33 14.04 -0.06
#